data_AF-A0A450XN24-F1
#
_entry.id   AF-A0A450XN24-F1
#
_cell.length_a   1.000
_cell.length_b   1.000
_cell.length_c   1.000
_cell.angle_alpha   90.00
_cell.angle_beta   90.00
_cell.angle_gamma   90.00
#
_symmetry.space_group_name_H-M   'P 1'
#
loop_
_entity.id
_entity.type
_entity.pdbx_description
1 polymer ?
#
loop_
_entity_poly.entity_id
_entity_poly.type
_entity_poly.pdbx_seq_one_letter_code
_entity_poly.pdbx_strand_id
1 'polypeptide(L)'
;MPCDNSHRIILLDTHIWVRWLSGEQFPDHISSSIEKTDDLAISAVSCWELMLLSQRGRIELPMGEEKWIAKGLASVGIQCLSLPHRSPNTIVILRIE
;
A
#
# COMPACT_ATOMS: atom_id res chain seq x y z
N MET A 1 9.98 -19.76 26.34
CA MET A 1 8.83 -19.26 25.55
C MET A 1 9.34 -18.13 24.67
N PRO A 2 9.49 -18.29 23.36
CA PRO A 2 9.67 -17.13 22.51
C PRO A 2 8.29 -16.70 22.05
N CYS A 3 7.74 -15.67 22.69
CA CYS A 3 6.74 -14.83 22.02
C CYS A 3 7.52 -13.98 21.02
N ASP A 4 7.86 -14.57 19.88
CA ASP A 4 8.31 -13.81 18.73
C ASP A 4 7.09 -13.10 18.13
N ASN A 5 6.67 -12.00 18.77
CA ASN A 5 5.81 -11.02 18.13
C ASN A 5 6.69 -10.17 17.21
N SER A 6 7.23 -10.78 16.16
CA SER A 6 7.76 -10.06 15.01
C SER A 6 6.59 -9.37 14.32
N HIS A 7 6.15 -8.24 14.85
CA HIS A 7 5.20 -7.37 14.18
C HIS A 7 5.79 -6.99 12.82
N ARG A 8 5.08 -7.35 11.75
CA ARG A 8 5.51 -7.15 10.37
C ARG A 8 4.57 -6.15 9.72
N ILE A 9 5.14 -5.05 9.26
CA ILE A 9 4.43 -4.07 8.44
C ILE A 9 4.53 -4.55 6.99
N ILE A 10 3.39 -4.66 6.30
CA ILE A 10 3.37 -4.90 4.87
C ILE A 10 3.26 -3.57 4.14
N LEU A 11 4.33 -3.19 3.45
CA LEU A 11 4.38 -2.02 2.60
C LEU A 11 3.93 -2.39 1.20
N LEU A 12 2.76 -1.89 0.79
CA LEU A 12 2.21 -2.11 -0.53
C LEU A 12 2.95 -1.27 -1.58
N ASP A 13 3.31 -1.89 -2.70
CA ASP A 13 3.69 -1.18 -3.91
C ASP A 13 2.53 -0.34 -4.47
N THR A 14 2.86 0.71 -5.21
CA THR A 14 1.91 1.58 -5.91
C THR A 14 0.90 0.77 -6.74
N HIS A 15 1.34 -0.27 -7.47
CA HIS A 15 0.45 -1.08 -8.30
C HIS A 15 -0.50 -1.95 -7.50
N ILE A 16 -0.04 -2.55 -6.39
CA ILE A 16 -0.92 -3.33 -5.52
C ILE A 16 -1.98 -2.43 -4.92
N TRP A 17 -1.59 -1.26 -4.42
CA TRP A 17 -2.53 -0.32 -3.82
C TRP A 17 -3.60 0.15 -4.81
N VAL A 18 -3.22 0.46 -6.06
CA VAL A 18 -4.15 0.82 -7.14
C VAL A 18 -5.16 -0.28 -7.42
N ARG A 19 -4.68 -1.50 -7.66
CA ARG A 19 -5.53 -2.65 -7.97
C ARG A 19 -6.47 -2.98 -6.81
N TRP A 20 -5.98 -2.86 -5.57
CA TRP A 20 -6.75 -3.14 -4.36
C TRP A 20 -7.90 -2.15 -4.19
N LEU A 21 -7.64 -0.85 -4.37
CA LEU A 21 -8.68 0.18 -4.29
C LEU A 21 -9.69 0.14 -5.44
N SER A 22 -9.29 -0.45 -6.57
CA SER A 22 -10.18 -0.75 -7.71
C SER A 22 -10.99 -2.04 -7.51
N GLY A 23 -10.77 -2.79 -6.43
CA GLY A 23 -11.47 -4.04 -6.14
C GLY A 23 -11.03 -5.21 -7.04
N GLU A 24 -9.84 -5.14 -7.62
CA GLU A 24 -9.30 -6.22 -8.43
C GLU A 24 -8.91 -7.43 -7.57
N GLN A 25 -9.03 -8.62 -8.16
CA GLN A 25 -8.58 -9.85 -7.53
C GLN A 25 -7.06 -9.99 -7.64
N PHE A 26 -6.44 -10.43 -6.55
CA PHE A 26 -5.03 -10.76 -6.50
C PHE A 26 -4.82 -12.28 -6.44
N PRO A 27 -3.62 -12.77 -6.82
CA PRO A 27 -3.23 -14.14 -6.54
C PRO A 27 -3.31 -14.46 -5.04
N ASP A 28 -3.62 -15.71 -4.70
CA ASP A 28 -3.87 -16.16 -3.32
C ASP A 28 -2.74 -15.78 -2.34
N HIS A 29 -1.49 -15.79 -2.78
CA HIS A 29 -0.36 -15.44 -1.93
C HIS A 29 -0.33 -13.95 -1.54
N ILE A 30 -0.79 -13.06 -2.41
CA ILE A 30 -0.91 -11.62 -2.14
C ILE A 30 -2.10 -11.38 -1.22
N SER A 31 -3.28 -11.92 -1.58
CA SER A 31 -4.50 -11.80 -0.77
C SER A 31 -4.28 -12.35 0.65
N SER A 32 -3.68 -13.54 0.77
CA SER A 32 -3.33 -14.14 2.06
C SER A 32 -2.34 -13.30 2.86
N SER A 33 -1.42 -12.58 2.20
CA SER A 33 -0.46 -11.72 2.90
C SER A 33 -1.15 -10.48 3.47
N ILE A 34 -2.05 -9.88 2.69
CA ILE A 34 -2.83 -8.71 3.08
C ILE A 34 -3.81 -9.06 4.22
N GLU A 35 -4.48 -10.21 4.14
CA GLU A 35 -5.47 -10.65 5.14
C GLU A 35 -4.86 -11.07 6.48
N LYS A 36 -3.58 -11.49 6.51
CA LYS A 36 -2.90 -11.98 7.71
C LYS A 36 -2.22 -10.89 8.54
N THR A 37 -2.25 -9.64 8.08
CA THR A 37 -1.65 -8.51 8.79
C THR A 37 -2.69 -7.44 9.08
N ASP A 38 -2.60 -6.85 10.27
CA ASP A 38 -3.34 -5.64 10.61
C ASP A 38 -2.53 -4.36 10.29
N ASP A 39 -1.24 -4.52 9.96
CA ASP A 39 -0.29 -3.43 9.74
C ASP A 39 0.00 -3.26 8.23
N LEU A 40 -0.98 -2.75 7.48
CA LEU A 40 -0.79 -2.37 6.08
C LEU A 40 -0.28 -0.92 5.98
N ALA A 41 0.64 -0.72 5.05
CA ALA A 41 1.22 0.59 4.81
C ALA A 41 1.39 0.87 3.32
N ILE A 42 1.43 2.16 2.99
CA ILE A 42 1.95 2.69 1.73
C ILE A 42 3.00 3.74 2.01
N SER A 43 3.97 3.90 1.11
CA SER A 43 4.98 4.96 1.25
C SER A 43 4.44 6.29 0.72
N ALA A 44 4.87 7.41 1.31
CA ALA A 44 4.59 8.73 0.75
C ALA A 44 5.13 8.89 -0.69
N VAL A 45 6.19 8.14 -1.05
CA VAL A 45 6.72 8.09 -2.41
C VAL A 45 5.74 7.43 -3.37
N SER A 46 5.06 6.36 -2.96
CA SER A 46 4.06 5.69 -3.79
C SER A 46 2.88 6.61 -4.11
N CYS A 47 2.47 7.47 -3.16
CA CYS A 47 1.48 8.52 -3.43
C CYS A 47 1.98 9.51 -4.49
N TRP A 48 3.24 9.95 -4.40
CA TRP A 48 3.85 10.84 -5.41
C TRP A 48 3.99 10.17 -6.79
N GLU A 49 4.41 8.91 -6.84
CA GLU A 49 4.48 8.12 -8.08
C GLU A 49 3.11 7.99 -8.74
N LEU A 50 2.05 7.75 -7.96
CA LEU A 50 0.69 7.70 -8.45
C LEU A 50 0.28 9.01 -9.12
N MET A 51 0.55 10.15 -8.48
CA MET A 51 0.30 11.47 -9.07
C MET A 51 1.06 11.64 -10.38
N LEU A 52 2.33 11.24 -10.42
CA LEU A 52 3.17 11.36 -11.60
C LEU A 52 2.69 10.47 -12.75
N LEU A 53 2.20 9.27 -12.47
CA LEU A 53 1.60 8.37 -13.46
C LEU A 53 0.32 8.95 -14.05
N SER A 54 -0.55 9.52 -13.20
CA SER A 54 -1.79 10.21 -13.62
C SER A 54 -1.48 11.41 -14.52
N GLN A 55 -0.57 12.29 -14.08
CA GLN A 55 -0.16 13.48 -14.85
C GLN A 55 0.47 13.13 -16.21
N ARG A 56 1.10 11.96 -16.33
CA ARG A 56 1.67 11.45 -17.58
C ARG A 56 0.66 10.69 -18.45
N GLY A 57 -0.61 10.61 -18.04
CA GLY A 57 -1.65 9.88 -18.76
C GLY A 57 -1.43 8.37 -18.80
N ARG A 58 -0.69 7.81 -17.83
CA ARG A 58 -0.40 6.36 -17.76
C ARG A 58 -1.49 5.59 -17.01
N ILE A 59 -2.19 6.27 -16.11
CA ILE A 59 -3.34 5.76 -15.38
C ILE A 59 -4.43 6.82 -15.39
N GLU A 60 -5.69 6.40 -15.33
CA GLU A 60 -6.83 7.30 -15.21
C GLU A 60 -7.39 7.21 -13.78
N LEU A 61 -7.49 8.35 -13.11
CA LEU A 61 -8.07 8.46 -11.77
C LEU A 61 -9.37 9.27 -11.86
N PRO A 62 -10.56 8.61 -11.93
CA PRO A 62 -11.82 9.27 -12.31
C PRO A 62 -12.28 10.42 -11.40
N MET A 63 -11.73 10.50 -10.18
CA MET A 63 -12.06 11.53 -9.20
C MET A 63 -10.94 12.56 -8.97
N GLY A 64 -9.87 12.52 -9.76
CA GLY A 64 -8.66 13.34 -9.59
C GLY A 64 -7.69 12.74 -8.58
N GLU A 65 -6.40 13.10 -8.68
CA GLU A 65 -5.32 12.48 -7.89
C GLU A 65 -5.54 12.63 -6.38
N GLU A 66 -5.84 13.85 -5.93
CA GLU A 66 -5.97 14.17 -4.50
C GLU A 66 -7.10 13.38 -3.84
N LYS A 67 -8.28 13.33 -4.46
CA LYS A 67 -9.43 12.60 -3.91
C LYS A 67 -9.19 11.11 -3.92
N TRP A 68 -8.52 10.60 -4.94
CA TRP A 68 -8.20 9.18 -5.04
C TRP A 68 -7.21 8.76 -3.94
N ILE A 69 -6.14 9.53 -3.73
CA ILE A 69 -5.18 9.32 -2.64
C ILE A 69 -5.86 9.42 -1.28
N ALA A 70 -6.68 10.47 -1.06
CA ALA A 70 -7.40 10.65 0.19
C ALA A 70 -8.34 9.48 0.49
N LYS A 71 -9.09 8.99 -0.51
CA LYS A 71 -9.95 7.81 -0.38
C LYS A 71 -9.13 6.57 -0.03
N GLY A 72 -7.98 6.39 -0.70
CA GLY A 72 -7.09 5.27 -0.45
C GLY A 72 -6.48 5.26 0.95
N LEU A 73 -6.08 6.42 1.45
CA LEU A 73 -5.54 6.58 2.80
C LEU A 73 -6.61 6.52 3.90
N ALA A 74 -7.87 6.81 3.57
CA ALA A 74 -9.01 6.63 4.46
C ALA A 74 -9.48 5.17 4.56
N SER A 75 -8.89 4.25 3.79
CA SER A 75 -9.19 2.82 3.91
C SER A 75 -8.74 2.28 5.26
N VAL A 76 -9.56 1.40 5.84
CA VAL A 76 -9.29 0.80 7.15
C VAL A 76 -8.00 -0.02 7.08
N GLY A 77 -7.11 0.17 8.06
CA GLY A 77 -5.89 -0.62 8.19
C GLY A 77 -4.69 -0.12 7.37
N ILE A 78 -4.83 0.93 6.55
CA ILE A 78 -3.70 1.53 5.83
C ILE A 78 -3.08 2.71 6.58
N GLN A 79 -1.76 2.71 6.67
CA GLN A 79 -0.96 3.83 7.14
C GLN A 79 -0.08 4.40 6.02
N CYS A 80 0.11 5.73 5.99
CA CYS A 80 1.08 6.36 5.10
C CYS A 80 2.41 6.57 5.83
N LEU A 81 3.49 5.97 5.34
CA LEU A 81 4.83 6.10 5.93
C LEU A 81 5.62 7.21 5.24
N SER A 82 6.00 8.22 6.01
CA SER A 82 6.95 9.26 5.58
C SER A 82 8.37 8.71 5.44
N LEU A 83 9.14 9.22 4.48
CA LEU A 83 10.55 8.85 4.32
C LEU A 83 11.49 9.98 4.82
N PRO A 84 12.57 9.64 5.56
CA PRO A 84 12.95 8.29 5.98
C PRO A 84 12.05 7.76 7.10
N HIS A 85 11.57 6.52 6.95
CA HIS A 85 10.83 5.81 8.00
C HIS A 85 11.79 4.93 8.79
N ARG A 86 11.74 4.99 10.12
CA ARG A 86 12.47 4.07 11.01
C ARG A 86 11.47 3.33 11.87
N SER A 87 11.44 2.00 11.74
CA SER A 87 10.57 1.13 12.52
C SER A 87 11.41 0.05 13.20
N PRO A 88 11.10 -0.32 14.46
CA PRO A 88 11.64 -1.54 15.05
C PRO A 88 11.03 -2.80 14.42
N ASN A 89 9.89 -2.66 13.71
CA ASN A 89 9.19 -3.75 13.05
C ASN A 89 9.82 -4.05 11.68
N THR A 90 9.78 -5.32 11.28
CA THR A 90 10.24 -5.71 9.95
C THR A 90 9.26 -5.18 8.91
N ILE A 91 9.76 -4.46 7.91
CA ILE A 91 8.97 -4.00 6.77
C ILE A 91 9.15 -4.99 5.63
N VAL A 92 8.06 -5.59 5.17
CA VAL A 92 8.03 -6.43 3.98
C VAL A 92 7.33 -5.68 2.86
N ILE A 93 8.05 -5.49 1.75
CA ILE A 93 7.48 -4.84 0.57
C ILE A 93 6.74 -5.88 -0.26
N LEU A 94 5.44 -5.69 -0.46
CA LEU A 94 4.63 -6.53 -1.30
C LEU A 94 4.54 -5.92 -2.70
N ARG A 95 5.01 -6.66 -3.70
CA ARG A 95 4.99 -6.26 -5.12
C ARG A 95 4.42 -7.38 -5.97
N ILE A 96 3.85 -7.03 -7.12
CA ILE A 96 3.44 -7.97 -8.16
C ILE A 96 4.54 -7.95 -9.22
N GLU A 97 5.08 -9.11 -9.56
CA GLU A 97 6.05 -9.28 -10.65
C GLU A 97 5.43 -9.01 -12.03
#